data_AF-A0A7C3DKS3-F1
#
_entry.id   AF-A0A7C3DKS3-F1
#
_cell.length_a   1.000
_cell.length_b   1.000
_cell.length_c   1.000
_cell.angle_alpha   90.00
_cell.angle_beta   90.00
_cell.angle_gamma   90.00
#
_symmetry.space_group_name_H-M   'P 1'
#
loop_
_entity.id
_entity.type
_entity.pdbx_description
1 polymer ?
#
loop_
_entity_poly.entity_id
_entity_poly.type
_entity_poly.pdbx_seq_one_letter_code
_entity_poly.pdbx_strand_id
1 'polypeptide(L)'
;MEQGLKSQFLGALLVVLTLTAIICAGINYQQQRRYHLPEDGATWMDSAQGGGSRVVAVYVRPGGPADRAGIRPGDVLLRIAPIENAPAVEVRQATDVVQLLFRTGVWGKAGYTLERGGVEISAKVIVADANRDRALYAQYAVGAAYLIIGLFVFFRRNRAPKALHFYLLCLASFILHSFHYTGKLNAFDTAVYAANVVAGLLAPALFLHFCLTFPEGRRAFPLRHAVSIYLPAVSLIVLQLGFAAGVVRSAVPLVELSWLLDRIWLGLYPACYLAGAALLHWNFRRAEDPIQRQQLKWLRNGALAGMVPFTLFYAAPFAAG
;
A
#
# COMPACT_ATOMS: atom_id res chain seq x y z
N MET A 1 -24.71 -0.13 35.21
CA MET A 1 -25.08 0.96 34.29
C MET A 1 -23.89 1.41 33.41
N GLU A 2 -22.71 1.67 33.99
CA GLU A 2 -21.51 2.10 33.23
C GLU A 2 -21.00 1.13 32.14
N GLN A 3 -21.01 -0.19 32.39
CA GLN A 3 -20.57 -1.18 31.39
C GLN A 3 -21.48 -1.22 30.15
N GLY A 4 -22.79 -1.03 30.34
CA GLY A 4 -23.75 -0.93 29.24
C GLY A 4 -23.51 0.33 28.40
N LEU A 5 -23.31 1.48 29.06
CA LEU A 5 -23.01 2.75 28.38
C LEU A 5 -21.70 2.67 27.57
N LYS A 6 -20.63 2.09 28.13
CA LYS A 6 -19.34 1.88 27.44
C LYS A 6 -19.50 1.02 26.18
N SER A 7 -20.29 -0.06 26.25
CA SER A 7 -20.55 -0.93 25.10
C SER A 7 -21.38 -0.25 24.01
N GLN A 8 -22.38 0.55 24.39
CA GLN A 8 -23.21 1.32 23.45
C GLN A 8 -22.39 2.41 22.76
N PHE A 9 -21.54 3.12 23.53
CA PHE A 9 -20.64 4.13 22.98
C PHE A 9 -19.64 3.54 22.00
N LEU A 10 -19.00 2.40 22.35
CA LEU A 10 -18.09 1.70 21.45
C LEU A 10 -18.81 1.24 20.17
N GLY A 11 -20.00 0.68 20.29
CA GLY A 11 -20.81 0.29 19.13
C GLY A 11 -21.14 1.47 18.22
N ALA A 12 -21.58 2.60 18.79
CA ALA A 12 -21.86 3.81 18.04
C ALA A 12 -20.61 4.37 17.34
N LEU A 13 -19.46 4.40 18.03
CA LEU A 13 -18.19 4.83 17.46
C LEU A 13 -17.78 3.96 16.26
N LEU A 14 -17.93 2.65 16.34
CA LEU A 14 -17.58 1.73 15.25
C LEU A 14 -18.52 1.91 14.04
N VAL A 15 -19.80 2.17 14.28
CA VAL A 15 -20.76 2.47 13.21
C VAL A 15 -20.37 3.77 12.50
N VAL A 16 -20.09 4.84 13.25
CA VAL A 16 -19.64 6.12 12.68
C VAL A 16 -18.35 5.91 11.89
N LEU A 17 -17.36 5.26 12.48
CA LEU A 17 -16.07 4.97 11.82
C LEU A 17 -16.27 4.19 10.51
N THR A 18 -17.17 3.22 10.49
CA THR A 18 -17.47 2.44 9.28
C THR A 18 -18.14 3.28 8.21
N LEU A 19 -19.16 4.06 8.58
CA LEU A 19 -19.85 4.93 7.64
C LEU A 19 -18.88 5.95 7.05
N THR A 20 -18.03 6.56 7.88
CA THR A 20 -16.96 7.43 7.41
C THR A 20 -16.03 6.71 6.43
N ALA A 21 -15.56 5.51 6.77
CA ALA A 21 -14.69 4.74 5.89
C ALA A 21 -15.34 4.40 4.53
N ILE A 22 -16.63 4.02 4.53
CA ILE A 22 -17.40 3.75 3.29
C ILE A 22 -17.51 5.01 2.43
N ILE A 23 -17.87 6.14 3.04
CA ILE A 23 -18.00 7.42 2.33
C ILE A 23 -16.64 7.84 1.74
N CYS A 24 -15.57 7.76 2.54
CA CYS A 24 -14.21 8.05 2.08
C CYS A 24 -13.80 7.13 0.93
N ALA A 25 -14.07 5.82 0.99
CA ALA A 25 -13.79 4.89 -0.09
C ALA A 25 -14.57 5.24 -1.38
N GLY A 26 -15.84 5.62 -1.26
CA GLY A 26 -16.65 6.05 -2.40
C GLY A 26 -16.14 7.33 -3.07
N ILE A 27 -15.76 8.33 -2.26
CA ILE A 27 -15.14 9.57 -2.76
C ILE A 27 -13.79 9.26 -3.40
N ASN A 28 -12.95 8.43 -2.75
CA ASN A 28 -11.65 8.04 -3.27
C ASN A 28 -11.76 7.30 -4.61
N TYR A 29 -12.70 6.35 -4.73
CA TYR A 29 -13.01 5.66 -5.99
C TYR A 29 -13.42 6.64 -7.10
N GLN A 30 -14.25 7.63 -6.78
CA GLN A 30 -14.65 8.66 -7.73
C GLN A 30 -13.44 9.53 -8.14
N GLN A 31 -12.55 9.86 -7.21
CA GLN A 31 -11.33 10.62 -7.50
C GLN A 31 -10.38 9.83 -8.40
N GLN A 32 -10.16 8.55 -8.12
CA GLN A 32 -9.31 7.66 -8.92
C GLN A 32 -9.77 7.57 -10.38
N ARG A 33 -11.09 7.59 -10.61
CA ARG A 33 -11.66 7.56 -11.97
C ARG A 33 -11.55 8.87 -12.74
N ARG A 34 -11.44 10.01 -12.04
CA ARG A 34 -11.49 11.35 -12.64
C ARG A 34 -10.13 12.02 -12.74
N TYR A 35 -9.20 11.64 -11.87
CA TYR A 35 -7.89 12.25 -11.80
C TYR A 35 -6.86 11.37 -12.49
N HIS A 36 -6.35 11.89 -13.60
CA HIS A 36 -5.36 11.22 -14.42
C HIS A 36 -3.99 11.76 -14.04
N LEU A 37 -3.17 10.92 -13.40
CA LEU A 37 -1.83 11.29 -12.94
C LEU A 37 -0.83 10.94 -14.06
N PRO A 38 -0.19 11.94 -14.71
CA PRO A 38 0.75 11.67 -15.78
C PRO A 38 2.02 11.00 -15.25
N GLU A 39 2.40 9.87 -15.84
CA GLU A 39 3.67 9.19 -15.59
C GLU A 39 4.40 8.80 -16.89
N ASP A 40 5.71 8.73 -16.84
CA ASP A 40 6.57 8.18 -17.91
C ASP A 40 7.05 6.75 -17.61
N GLY A 41 6.88 6.26 -16.38
CA GLY A 41 7.34 4.94 -15.94
C GLY A 41 8.85 4.86 -15.67
N ALA A 42 9.55 5.99 -15.57
CA ALA A 42 10.94 6.05 -15.13
C ALA A 42 11.05 6.72 -13.74
N THR A 43 12.01 6.26 -12.95
CA THR A 43 12.35 6.86 -11.66
C THR A 43 13.61 7.69 -11.84
N TRP A 44 13.44 9.00 -11.78
CA TRP A 44 14.51 9.99 -11.94
C TRP A 44 15.05 10.42 -10.58
N MET A 45 16.37 10.50 -10.44
CA MET A 45 17.01 11.01 -9.22
C MET A 45 18.13 12.01 -9.54
N ASP A 46 18.29 12.97 -8.63
CA ASP A 46 19.42 13.89 -8.65
C ASP A 46 20.69 13.16 -8.23
N SER A 47 21.70 13.21 -9.08
CA SER A 47 23.03 12.64 -8.86
C SER A 47 24.07 13.75 -8.87
N ALA A 48 24.87 13.82 -7.81
CA ALA A 48 25.96 14.78 -7.67
C ALA A 48 27.30 14.24 -8.21
N GLN A 49 27.28 13.44 -9.27
CA GLN A 49 28.51 12.93 -9.89
C GLN A 49 29.17 13.97 -10.81
N GLY A 50 30.46 14.22 -10.61
CA GLY A 50 31.28 15.04 -11.52
C GLY A 50 31.12 16.56 -11.38
N GLY A 51 30.75 17.07 -10.20
CA GLY A 51 30.77 18.51 -9.90
C GLY A 51 29.52 19.30 -10.33
N GLY A 52 28.50 18.64 -10.89
CA GLY A 52 27.19 19.25 -11.21
C GLY A 52 26.04 18.31 -10.86
N SER A 53 24.85 18.88 -10.61
CA SER A 53 23.61 18.10 -10.40
C SER A 53 23.12 17.57 -11.75
N ARG A 54 23.00 16.26 -11.88
CA ARG A 54 22.49 15.58 -13.07
C ARG A 54 21.28 14.74 -12.71
N VAL A 55 20.26 14.71 -13.55
CA VAL A 55 19.08 13.88 -13.33
C VAL A 55 19.29 12.55 -14.07
N VAL A 56 19.28 11.43 -13.34
CA VAL A 56 19.60 10.11 -13.89
C VAL A 56 18.40 9.18 -13.76
N ALA A 57 18.14 8.39 -14.80
CA ALA A 57 17.18 7.29 -14.73
C ALA A 57 17.74 6.16 -13.86
N VAL A 58 17.23 5.98 -12.65
CA VAL A 58 17.73 4.96 -11.71
C VAL A 58 16.98 3.64 -11.87
N TYR A 59 15.70 3.74 -12.24
CA TYR A 59 14.86 2.60 -12.56
C TYR A 59 13.94 2.94 -13.73
N VAL A 60 13.70 1.98 -14.61
CA VAL A 60 12.76 2.10 -15.73
C VAL A 60 11.84 0.89 -15.68
N ARG A 61 10.52 1.11 -15.57
CA ARG A 61 9.53 0.03 -15.47
C ARG A 61 9.52 -0.79 -16.76
N PRO A 62 9.81 -2.11 -16.71
CA PRO A 62 9.76 -2.96 -17.90
C PRO A 62 8.39 -2.91 -18.58
N GLY A 63 8.37 -2.73 -19.90
CA GLY A 63 7.16 -2.58 -20.71
C GLY A 63 6.39 -1.28 -20.47
N GLY A 64 6.90 -0.36 -19.65
CA GLY A 64 6.34 0.96 -19.39
C GLY A 64 6.66 1.98 -20.51
N PRO A 65 6.15 3.23 -20.41
CA PRO A 65 6.31 4.21 -21.48
C PRO A 65 7.77 4.58 -21.79
N ALA A 66 8.58 4.81 -20.76
CA ALA A 66 10.01 5.12 -20.90
C ALA A 66 10.79 3.94 -21.51
N ASP A 67 10.51 2.71 -21.07
CA ASP A 67 11.14 1.49 -21.63
C ASP A 67 10.79 1.32 -23.11
N ARG A 68 9.50 1.49 -23.48
CA ARG A 68 9.05 1.47 -24.88
C ARG A 68 9.66 2.58 -25.74
N ALA A 69 10.01 3.70 -25.12
CA ALA A 69 10.72 4.80 -25.78
C ALA A 69 12.24 4.58 -25.85
N GLY A 70 12.76 3.48 -25.31
CA GLY A 70 14.18 3.11 -25.36
C GLY A 70 15.05 3.73 -24.26
N ILE A 71 14.43 4.36 -23.25
CA ILE A 71 15.14 4.88 -22.06
C ILE A 71 15.60 3.71 -21.21
N ARG A 72 16.84 3.78 -20.70
CA ARG A 72 17.45 2.72 -19.89
C ARG A 72 17.97 3.27 -18.57
N PRO A 73 18.10 2.42 -17.53
CA PRO A 73 18.80 2.80 -16.31
C PRO A 73 20.22 3.31 -16.62
N GLY A 74 20.61 4.41 -16.00
CA GLY A 74 21.88 5.11 -16.21
C GLY A 74 21.82 6.26 -17.23
N ASP A 75 20.74 6.40 -18.00
CA ASP A 75 20.57 7.55 -18.90
C ASP A 75 20.47 8.86 -18.10
N VAL A 76 21.18 9.88 -18.56
CA VAL A 76 21.13 11.23 -17.96
C VAL A 76 20.13 12.08 -18.72
N LEU A 77 19.18 12.68 -18.03
CA LEU A 77 18.17 13.56 -18.62
C LEU A 77 18.66 14.99 -18.69
N LEU A 78 18.70 15.52 -19.92
CA LEU A 78 19.15 16.88 -20.19
C LEU A 78 17.96 17.83 -20.38
N ARG A 79 17.00 17.44 -21.24
CA ARG A 79 15.87 18.29 -21.61
C ARG A 79 14.60 17.48 -21.87
N ILE A 80 13.45 18.10 -21.61
CA ILE A 80 12.14 17.60 -22.01
C ILE A 80 11.40 18.68 -22.80
N ALA A 81 10.95 18.33 -24.00
CA ALA A 81 9.94 19.07 -24.75
C ALA A 81 8.55 18.52 -24.36
N PRO A 82 7.77 19.23 -23.51
CA PRO A 82 6.51 18.71 -22.99
C PRO A 82 5.38 18.67 -24.03
N ILE A 83 5.50 19.43 -25.11
CA ILE A 83 4.53 19.48 -26.19
C ILE A 83 5.27 19.23 -27.50
N GLU A 84 4.68 18.46 -28.39
CA GLU A 84 5.23 18.20 -29.73
C GLU A 84 5.44 19.55 -30.45
N ASN A 85 6.65 19.76 -30.98
CA ASN A 85 7.10 21.02 -31.62
C ASN A 85 7.27 22.24 -30.69
N ALA A 86 7.23 22.07 -29.36
CA ALA A 86 7.60 23.13 -28.41
C ALA A 86 9.11 23.09 -28.09
N PRO A 87 9.71 24.22 -27.67
CA PRO A 87 11.11 24.22 -27.23
C PRO A 87 11.32 23.30 -26.03
N ALA A 88 12.41 22.54 -26.07
CA ALA A 88 12.80 21.68 -24.96
C ALA A 88 13.25 22.51 -23.76
N VAL A 89 12.78 22.15 -22.57
CA VAL A 89 13.12 22.78 -21.30
C VAL A 89 14.23 21.99 -20.64
N GLU A 90 15.28 22.68 -20.17
CA GLU A 90 16.37 22.07 -19.41
C GLU A 90 15.86 21.48 -18.09
N VAL A 91 16.28 20.25 -17.79
CA VAL A 91 15.96 19.55 -16.55
C VAL A 91 17.16 19.66 -15.61
N ARG A 92 16.97 20.32 -14.46
CA ARG A 92 18.05 20.53 -13.48
C ARG A 92 17.88 19.68 -12.23
N GLN A 93 16.63 19.36 -11.92
CA GLN A 93 16.24 18.56 -10.77
C GLN A 93 15.19 17.52 -11.16
N ALA A 94 15.17 16.39 -10.47
CA ALA A 94 14.21 15.32 -10.69
C ALA A 94 12.74 15.80 -10.57
N THR A 95 12.49 16.83 -9.75
CA THR A 95 11.19 17.47 -9.61
C THR A 95 10.72 18.19 -10.87
N ASP A 96 11.65 18.68 -11.71
CA ASP A 96 11.30 19.34 -12.98
C ASP A 96 10.62 18.37 -13.93
N VAL A 97 11.02 17.09 -13.90
CA VAL A 97 10.41 16.03 -14.72
C VAL A 97 8.93 15.90 -14.41
N VAL A 98 8.57 15.83 -13.13
CA VAL A 98 7.17 15.75 -12.69
C VAL A 98 6.38 16.97 -13.19
N GLN A 99 6.92 18.18 -13.03
CA GLN A 99 6.26 19.40 -13.49
C GLN A 99 6.05 19.42 -15.03
N LEU A 100 7.04 18.97 -15.79
CA LEU A 100 6.98 18.92 -17.25
C LEU A 100 6.02 17.83 -17.76
N LEU A 101 5.92 16.70 -17.05
CA LEU A 101 4.90 15.67 -17.33
C LEU A 101 3.48 16.18 -17.08
N PHE A 102 3.26 16.97 -16.02
CA PHE A 102 1.97 17.64 -15.80
C PHE A 102 1.61 18.63 -16.91
N ARG A 103 2.59 19.34 -17.48
CA ARG A 103 2.36 20.19 -18.66
C ARG A 103 2.06 19.39 -19.93
N THR A 104 2.67 18.22 -20.08
CA THR A 104 2.44 17.31 -21.21
C THR A 104 1.03 16.73 -21.16
N GLY A 105 0.59 16.34 -19.97
CA GLY A 105 -0.68 15.67 -19.75
C GLY A 105 -0.66 14.20 -20.17
N VAL A 106 -1.67 13.45 -19.73
CA VAL A 106 -1.84 12.04 -20.03
C VAL A 106 -2.13 11.84 -21.52
N TRP A 107 -1.50 10.85 -22.14
CA TRP A 107 -1.48 10.56 -23.58
C TRP A 107 -0.77 11.61 -24.44
N GLY A 108 -0.19 12.64 -23.81
CA GLY A 108 0.70 13.57 -24.49
C GLY A 108 2.00 12.91 -24.91
N LYS A 109 2.64 13.48 -25.93
CA LYS A 109 3.92 13.02 -26.46
C LYS A 109 5.01 14.00 -26.02
N ALA A 110 5.85 13.57 -25.08
CA ALA A 110 6.99 14.35 -24.64
C ALA A 110 8.27 13.89 -25.36
N GLY A 111 9.05 14.85 -25.86
CA GLY A 111 10.35 14.62 -26.46
C GLY A 111 11.44 14.72 -25.40
N TYR A 112 12.21 13.66 -25.20
CA TYR A 112 13.29 13.57 -24.22
C TYR A 112 14.62 13.70 -24.94
N THR A 113 15.50 14.53 -24.40
CA THR A 113 16.90 14.63 -24.78
C THR A 113 17.73 14.08 -23.63
N LEU A 114 18.43 12.98 -23.87
CA LEU A 114 19.18 12.24 -22.87
C LEU A 114 20.65 12.13 -23.30
N GLU A 115 21.53 11.82 -22.35
CA GLU A 115 22.92 11.45 -22.61
C GLU A 115 23.14 10.00 -22.17
N ARG A 116 23.71 9.18 -23.05
CA ARG A 116 24.10 7.80 -22.77
C ARG A 116 25.54 7.59 -23.21
N GLY A 117 26.45 7.39 -22.26
CA GLY A 117 27.88 7.18 -22.57
C GLY A 117 28.53 8.37 -23.29
N GLY A 118 28.13 9.60 -22.97
CA GLY A 118 28.63 10.83 -23.60
C GLY A 118 28.02 11.16 -24.97
N VAL A 119 27.05 10.37 -25.44
CA VAL A 119 26.32 10.63 -26.70
C VAL A 119 24.91 11.12 -26.39
N GLU A 120 24.50 12.21 -27.02
CA GLU A 120 23.14 12.73 -26.93
C GLU A 120 22.18 11.85 -27.75
N ILE A 121 21.11 11.38 -27.10
CA ILE A 121 20.06 10.56 -27.71
C ILE A 121 18.70 11.24 -27.52
N SER A 122 17.82 11.07 -28.50
CA SER A 122 16.43 11.54 -28.42
C SER A 122 15.47 10.38 -28.25
N ALA A 123 14.52 10.49 -27.33
CA ALA A 123 13.46 9.53 -27.10
C ALA A 123 12.11 10.21 -27.12
N LYS A 124 11.07 9.53 -27.62
CA LYS A 124 9.70 10.07 -27.61
C LYS A 124 8.83 9.22 -26.69
N VAL A 125 8.48 9.80 -25.54
CA VAL A 125 7.70 9.12 -24.51
C VAL A 125 6.24 9.52 -24.63
N ILE A 126 5.36 8.51 -24.66
CA ILE A 126 3.91 8.72 -24.58
C ILE A 126 3.51 8.63 -23.12
N VAL A 127 3.16 9.77 -22.52
CA VAL A 127 2.83 9.84 -21.09
C VAL A 127 1.60 8.98 -20.79
N ALA A 128 1.72 8.10 -19.80
CA ALA A 128 0.64 7.20 -19.39
C ALA A 128 -0.15 7.76 -18.21
N ASP A 129 -1.27 7.10 -17.90
CA ASP A 129 -2.07 7.36 -16.71
C ASP A 129 -1.66 6.38 -15.60
N ALA A 130 -0.97 6.89 -14.57
CA ALA A 130 -0.55 6.08 -13.43
C ALA A 130 -1.73 5.47 -12.67
N ASN A 131 -2.91 6.10 -12.75
CA ASN A 131 -4.09 5.69 -12.02
C ASN A 131 -4.93 4.61 -12.73
N ARG A 132 -4.52 4.18 -13.93
CA ARG A 132 -5.30 3.28 -14.80
C ARG A 132 -4.87 1.81 -14.72
N ASP A 133 -4.61 1.31 -13.52
CA ASP A 133 -4.41 -0.12 -13.31
C ASP A 133 -5.76 -0.83 -13.09
N ARG A 134 -6.02 -1.87 -13.89
CA ARG A 134 -7.22 -2.72 -13.74
C ARG A 134 -7.23 -3.47 -12.41
N ALA A 135 -6.05 -3.75 -11.83
CA ALA A 135 -5.92 -4.43 -10.55
C ALA A 135 -6.60 -3.65 -9.40
N LEU A 136 -6.67 -2.32 -9.50
CA LEU A 136 -7.33 -1.48 -8.49
C LEU A 136 -8.81 -1.84 -8.31
N TYR A 137 -9.55 -2.11 -9.39
CA TYR A 137 -10.96 -2.47 -9.30
C TYR A 137 -11.18 -3.82 -8.58
N ALA A 138 -10.26 -4.76 -8.75
CA ALA A 138 -10.31 -6.03 -8.01
C ALA A 138 -10.05 -5.80 -6.51
N GLN A 139 -9.15 -4.88 -6.14
CA GLN A 139 -8.89 -4.53 -4.74
C GLN A 139 -10.14 -3.94 -4.06
N TYR A 140 -10.88 -3.04 -4.72
CA TYR A 140 -12.17 -2.55 -4.19
C TYR A 140 -13.17 -3.68 -3.91
N ALA A 141 -13.26 -4.68 -4.80
CA ALA A 141 -14.14 -5.84 -4.59
C ALA A 141 -13.69 -6.68 -3.38
N VAL A 142 -12.39 -6.90 -3.21
CA VAL A 142 -11.81 -7.58 -2.04
C VAL A 142 -12.11 -6.80 -0.76
N GLY A 143 -11.90 -5.48 -0.77
CA GLY A 143 -12.24 -4.61 0.36
C GLY A 143 -13.72 -4.70 0.73
N ALA A 144 -14.61 -4.60 -0.24
CA ALA A 144 -16.05 -4.73 -0.01
C ALA A 144 -16.42 -6.10 0.59
N ALA A 145 -15.80 -7.20 0.13
CA ALA A 145 -15.99 -8.52 0.70
C ALA A 145 -15.57 -8.58 2.18
N TYR A 146 -14.40 -8.03 2.53
CA TYR A 146 -13.96 -7.92 3.93
C TYR A 146 -14.97 -7.18 4.79
N LEU A 147 -15.47 -6.04 4.32
CA LEU A 147 -16.41 -5.22 5.06
C LEU A 147 -17.77 -5.92 5.25
N ILE A 148 -18.32 -6.54 4.20
CA ILE A 148 -19.60 -7.28 4.27
C ILE A 148 -19.48 -8.43 5.27
N ILE A 149 -18.40 -9.21 5.19
CA ILE A 149 -18.17 -10.33 6.11
C ILE A 149 -17.99 -9.83 7.55
N GLY A 150 -17.23 -8.75 7.73
CA GLY A 150 -17.01 -8.13 9.04
C GLY A 150 -18.30 -7.63 9.69
N LEU A 151 -19.13 -6.90 8.94
CA LEU A 151 -20.43 -6.41 9.40
C LEU A 151 -21.39 -7.56 9.71
N PHE A 152 -21.44 -8.59 8.85
CA PHE A 152 -22.26 -9.78 9.09
C PHE A 152 -21.90 -10.46 10.41
N VAL A 153 -20.61 -10.69 10.67
CA VAL A 153 -20.14 -11.30 11.92
C VAL A 153 -20.41 -10.38 13.11
N PHE A 154 -20.17 -9.08 12.98
CA PHE A 154 -20.39 -8.11 14.05
C PHE A 154 -21.86 -8.06 14.49
N PHE A 155 -22.80 -7.92 13.56
CA PHE A 155 -24.24 -7.86 13.90
C PHE A 155 -24.79 -9.21 14.35
N ARG A 156 -24.41 -10.32 13.70
CA ARG A 156 -24.97 -11.64 14.01
C ARG A 156 -24.35 -12.29 15.25
N ARG A 157 -23.11 -11.96 15.60
CA ARG A 157 -22.34 -12.56 16.71
C ARG A 157 -21.80 -11.51 17.68
N ASN A 158 -22.49 -10.39 17.89
CA ASN A 158 -22.02 -9.27 18.73
C ASN A 158 -21.64 -9.66 20.18
N ARG A 159 -22.17 -10.78 20.71
CA ARG A 159 -21.83 -11.29 22.05
C ARG A 159 -20.63 -12.23 22.10
N ALA A 160 -20.05 -12.61 20.96
CA ALA A 160 -18.88 -13.47 20.94
C ALA A 160 -17.61 -12.67 21.30
N PRO A 161 -16.75 -13.16 22.23
CA PRO A 161 -15.61 -12.40 22.76
C PRO A 161 -14.55 -12.03 21.71
N LYS A 162 -14.64 -12.58 20.50
CA LYS A 162 -13.70 -12.33 19.38
C LYS A 162 -14.33 -11.67 18.16
N ALA A 163 -15.64 -11.42 18.15
CA ALA A 163 -16.31 -10.79 17.01
C ALA A 163 -15.78 -9.38 16.72
N LEU A 164 -15.52 -8.58 17.76
CA LEU A 164 -14.96 -7.23 17.62
C LEU A 164 -13.55 -7.24 17.03
N HIS A 165 -12.68 -8.16 17.47
CA HIS A 165 -11.32 -8.28 16.92
C HIS A 165 -11.35 -8.66 15.43
N PHE A 166 -12.19 -9.63 15.07
CA PHE A 166 -12.37 -10.02 13.67
C PHE A 166 -12.93 -8.88 12.83
N TYR A 167 -13.89 -8.13 13.36
CA TYR A 167 -14.45 -6.96 12.70
C TYR A 167 -13.41 -5.84 12.50
N LEU A 168 -12.55 -5.54 13.48
CA LEU A 168 -11.47 -4.57 13.33
C LEU A 168 -10.46 -5.00 12.26
N LEU A 169 -10.14 -6.30 12.18
CA LEU A 169 -9.32 -6.85 11.10
C LEU A 169 -10.00 -6.63 9.73
N CYS A 170 -11.29 -6.91 9.62
CA CYS A 170 -12.06 -6.68 8.39
C CYS A 170 -12.09 -5.19 8.00
N LEU A 171 -12.28 -4.29 8.97
CA LEU A 171 -12.30 -2.84 8.72
C LEU A 171 -10.92 -2.33 8.28
N ALA A 172 -9.85 -2.76 8.93
CA ALA A 172 -8.49 -2.44 8.50
C ALA A 172 -8.21 -3.00 7.09
N SER A 173 -8.61 -4.24 6.82
CA SER A 173 -8.44 -4.84 5.48
C SER A 173 -9.26 -4.11 4.40
N PHE A 174 -10.47 -3.65 4.73
CA PHE A 174 -11.29 -2.82 3.84
C PHE A 174 -10.56 -1.51 3.49
N ILE A 175 -10.06 -0.77 4.49
CA ILE A 175 -9.31 0.47 4.27
C ILE A 175 -8.09 0.20 3.41
N LEU A 176 -7.28 -0.81 3.74
CA LEU A 176 -6.09 -1.20 2.98
C LEU A 176 -6.40 -1.46 1.49
N HIS A 177 -7.53 -2.08 1.18
CA HIS A 177 -7.87 -2.49 -0.19
C HIS A 177 -8.77 -1.50 -0.95
N SER A 178 -9.24 -0.43 -0.30
CA SER A 178 -10.16 0.54 -0.92
C SER A 178 -9.68 1.99 -0.88
N PHE A 179 -8.63 2.28 -0.11
CA PHE A 179 -8.05 3.61 -0.03
C PHE A 179 -6.79 3.64 -0.89
N HIS A 180 -6.85 4.29 -2.05
CA HIS A 180 -5.72 4.41 -2.96
C HIS A 180 -5.27 5.87 -3.06
N TYR A 181 -3.96 6.07 -3.00
CA TYR A 181 -3.37 7.39 -3.16
C TYR A 181 -3.54 7.86 -4.62
N THR A 182 -4.15 9.02 -4.81
CA THR A 182 -4.50 9.53 -6.15
C THR A 182 -3.44 10.44 -6.77
N GLY A 183 -2.55 11.02 -5.95
CA GLY A 183 -1.52 11.96 -6.38
C GLY A 183 -1.99 13.41 -6.47
N LYS A 184 -3.18 13.72 -5.93
CA LYS A 184 -3.72 15.10 -5.89
C LYS A 184 -3.04 16.00 -4.88
N LEU A 185 -2.35 15.41 -3.89
CA LEU A 185 -1.61 16.14 -2.84
C LEU A 185 -2.48 17.10 -2.02
N ASN A 186 -3.79 16.88 -1.96
CA ASN A 186 -4.69 17.65 -1.09
C ASN A 186 -4.88 16.95 0.26
N ALA A 187 -5.46 17.65 1.24
CA ALA A 187 -5.63 17.11 2.60
C ALA A 187 -6.39 15.78 2.64
N PHE A 188 -7.37 15.58 1.76
CA PHE A 188 -8.12 14.33 1.68
C PHE A 188 -7.23 13.19 1.13
N ASP A 189 -6.48 13.43 0.07
CA ASP A 189 -5.57 12.46 -0.53
C ASP A 189 -4.46 12.04 0.45
N THR A 190 -3.92 13.00 1.21
CA THR A 190 -2.97 12.75 2.30
C THR A 190 -3.60 11.92 3.43
N ALA A 191 -4.85 12.19 3.80
CA ALA A 191 -5.56 11.40 4.80
C ALA A 191 -5.82 9.96 4.31
N VAL A 192 -6.17 9.79 3.03
CA VAL A 192 -6.35 8.48 2.39
C VAL A 192 -5.04 7.70 2.41
N TYR A 193 -3.93 8.33 2.00
CA TYR A 193 -2.60 7.72 2.06
C TYR A 193 -2.24 7.28 3.50
N ALA A 194 -2.41 8.17 4.48
CA ALA A 194 -2.08 7.86 5.87
C ALA A 194 -2.94 6.71 6.42
N ALA A 195 -4.24 6.71 6.13
CA ALA A 195 -5.14 5.64 6.52
C ALA A 195 -4.77 4.30 5.84
N ASN A 196 -4.37 4.32 4.57
CA ASN A 196 -3.91 3.13 3.86
C ASN A 196 -2.63 2.54 4.50
N VAL A 197 -1.63 3.38 4.80
CA VAL A 197 -0.39 2.96 5.49
C VAL A 197 -0.69 2.36 6.86
N VAL A 198 -1.52 3.04 7.66
CA VAL A 198 -1.94 2.58 8.99
C VAL A 198 -2.63 1.22 8.88
N ALA A 199 -3.59 1.09 7.97
CA ALA A 199 -4.33 -0.14 7.74
C ALA A 199 -3.42 -1.28 7.24
N GLY A 200 -2.48 -1.00 6.34
CA GLY A 200 -1.54 -1.95 5.77
C GLY A 200 -0.60 -2.57 6.79
N LEU A 201 -0.22 -1.82 7.82
CA LEU A 201 0.64 -2.30 8.91
C LEU A 201 -0.16 -2.87 10.10
N LEU A 202 -1.37 -2.36 10.36
CA LEU A 202 -2.22 -2.89 11.44
C LEU A 202 -2.96 -4.17 11.08
N ALA A 203 -3.40 -4.37 9.84
CA ALA A 203 -4.13 -5.56 9.42
C ALA A 203 -3.35 -6.88 9.69
N PRO A 204 -2.07 -7.04 9.27
CA PRO A 204 -1.30 -8.23 9.59
C PRO A 204 -1.08 -8.43 11.10
N ALA A 205 -0.86 -7.34 11.85
CA ALA A 205 -0.72 -7.39 13.31
C ALA A 205 -2.02 -7.84 14.00
N LEU A 206 -3.16 -7.31 13.57
CA LEU A 206 -4.50 -7.70 14.02
C LEU A 206 -4.77 -9.17 13.72
N PHE A 207 -4.42 -9.64 12.52
CA PHE A 207 -4.59 -11.05 12.14
C PHE A 207 -3.73 -11.98 13.00
N LEU A 208 -2.46 -11.64 13.23
CA LEU A 208 -1.56 -12.44 14.06
C LEU A 208 -2.04 -12.49 15.52
N HIS A 209 -2.43 -11.35 16.09
CA HIS A 209 -3.02 -11.28 17.43
C HIS A 209 -4.32 -12.09 17.54
N PHE A 210 -5.17 -12.04 16.50
CA PHE A 210 -6.37 -12.87 16.43
C PHE A 210 -6.02 -14.37 16.46
N CYS A 211 -5.05 -14.81 15.63
CA CYS A 211 -4.62 -16.20 15.58
C CYS A 211 -4.00 -16.69 16.90
N LEU A 212 -3.25 -15.84 17.60
CA LEU A 212 -2.61 -16.17 18.88
C LEU A 212 -3.62 -16.33 20.02
N THR A 213 -4.73 -15.61 19.94
CA THR A 213 -5.76 -15.62 20.98
C THR A 213 -6.93 -16.55 20.69
N PHE A 214 -6.95 -17.20 19.53
CA PHE A 214 -7.95 -18.17 19.11
C PHE A 214 -7.38 -19.61 19.17
N PRO A 215 -8.11 -20.63 19.66
CA PRO A 215 -9.53 -20.66 20.04
C PRO A 215 -9.83 -20.30 21.51
N GLU A 216 -11.09 -19.99 21.80
CA GLU A 216 -11.63 -19.62 23.12
C GLU A 216 -11.23 -20.63 24.22
N GLY A 217 -10.80 -20.14 25.39
CA GLY A 217 -10.39 -20.96 26.53
C GLY A 217 -8.90 -20.92 26.88
N ARG A 218 -8.06 -20.18 26.14
CA ARG A 218 -6.64 -19.97 26.50
C ARG A 218 -6.46 -18.85 27.53
N ARG A 219 -5.41 -19.01 28.36
CA ARG A 219 -4.94 -18.05 29.38
C ARG A 219 -4.99 -16.60 28.89
N ALA A 220 -5.22 -15.66 29.82
CA ALA A 220 -5.20 -14.22 29.56
C ALA A 220 -4.01 -13.84 28.66
N PHE A 221 -4.28 -13.14 27.57
CA PHE A 221 -3.24 -12.69 26.65
C PHE A 221 -2.49 -11.51 27.29
N PRO A 222 -1.23 -11.68 27.72
CA PRO A 222 -0.54 -10.65 28.48
C PRO A 222 -0.30 -9.41 27.63
N LEU A 223 -0.44 -8.22 28.23
CA LEU A 223 -0.20 -6.94 27.54
C LEU A 223 1.17 -6.90 26.84
N ARG A 224 2.22 -7.46 27.44
CA ARG A 224 3.56 -7.55 26.84
C ARG A 224 3.59 -8.24 25.47
N HIS A 225 2.77 -9.28 25.26
CA HIS A 225 2.70 -9.98 23.97
C HIS A 225 1.90 -9.18 22.95
N ALA A 226 0.82 -8.51 23.38
CA ALA A 226 0.11 -7.57 22.51
C ALA A 226 1.04 -6.43 22.07
N VAL A 227 1.74 -5.79 23.00
CA VAL A 227 2.72 -4.75 22.72
C VAL A 227 3.80 -5.26 21.77
N SER A 228 4.35 -6.46 21.97
CA SER A 228 5.35 -7.02 21.06
C SER A 228 4.86 -7.21 19.61
N ILE A 229 3.55 -7.41 19.39
CA ILE A 229 2.97 -7.56 18.05
C ILE A 229 2.72 -6.19 17.42
N TYR A 230 2.19 -5.24 18.19
CA TYR A 230 1.80 -3.93 17.66
C TYR A 230 2.96 -2.93 17.61
N LEU A 231 3.98 -3.06 18.47
CA LEU A 231 5.10 -2.12 18.54
C LEU A 231 5.84 -2.02 17.19
N PRO A 232 6.24 -3.11 16.52
CA PRO A 232 6.88 -3.01 15.20
C PRO A 232 6.00 -2.32 14.16
N ALA A 233 4.70 -2.65 14.13
CA ALA A 233 3.75 -2.05 13.20
C ALA A 233 3.60 -0.53 13.46
N VAL A 234 3.41 -0.14 14.72
CA VAL A 234 3.27 1.27 15.13
C VAL A 234 4.56 2.05 14.86
N SER A 235 5.73 1.48 15.13
CA SER A 235 7.01 2.11 14.84
C SER A 235 7.18 2.38 13.34
N LEU A 236 6.82 1.43 12.48
CA LEU A 236 6.86 1.63 11.02
C LEU A 236 5.84 2.65 10.55
N ILE A 237 4.62 2.66 11.11
CA ILE A 237 3.60 3.68 10.80
C ILE A 237 4.14 5.08 11.13
N VAL A 238 4.67 5.28 12.34
CA VAL A 238 5.20 6.57 12.79
C VAL A 238 6.36 7.01 11.91
N LEU A 239 7.26 6.08 11.55
CA LEU A 239 8.39 6.37 10.69
C LEU A 239 7.92 6.81 9.29
N GLN A 240 7.04 6.04 8.64
CA GLN A 240 6.54 6.33 7.29
C GLN A 240 5.76 7.65 7.24
N LEU A 241 4.86 7.89 8.21
CA LEU A 241 4.11 9.13 8.28
C LEU A 241 5.02 10.32 8.65
N GLY A 242 6.05 10.11 9.46
CA GLY A 242 7.05 11.12 9.81
C GLY A 242 7.86 11.58 8.60
N PHE A 243 8.25 10.65 7.71
CA PHE A 243 8.89 10.98 6.43
C PHE A 243 7.92 11.68 5.49
N ALA A 244 6.69 11.17 5.34
CA ALA A 244 5.68 11.78 4.47
C ALA A 244 5.31 13.21 4.91
N ALA A 245 5.30 13.49 6.21
CA ALA A 245 5.06 14.82 6.77
C ALA A 245 6.30 15.75 6.74
N GLY A 246 7.47 15.25 6.33
CA GLY A 246 8.73 16.02 6.33
C GLY A 246 9.31 16.32 7.71
N VAL A 247 8.77 15.69 8.76
CA VAL A 247 9.25 15.82 10.15
C VAL A 247 10.55 15.04 10.34
N VAL A 248 10.64 13.86 9.72
CA VAL A 248 11.85 13.03 9.70
C VAL A 248 12.61 13.30 8.41
N ARG A 249 13.91 13.57 8.51
CA ARG A 249 14.79 13.82 7.36
C ARG A 249 15.86 12.74 7.32
N SER A 250 16.14 12.23 6.12
CA SER A 250 17.23 11.29 5.86
C SER A 250 18.29 11.94 4.99
N ALA A 251 19.55 11.52 5.18
CA ALA A 251 20.62 11.81 4.22
C ALA A 251 20.49 10.98 2.93
N VAL A 252 19.78 9.85 3.01
CA VAL A 252 19.45 8.97 1.89
C VAL A 252 18.30 9.59 1.07
N PRO A 253 18.34 9.53 -0.28
CA PRO A 253 17.25 9.98 -1.13
C PRO A 253 15.90 9.35 -0.75
N LEU A 254 14.83 10.13 -0.75
CA LEU A 254 13.48 9.65 -0.39
C LEU A 254 13.01 8.48 -1.25
N VAL A 255 13.44 8.43 -2.51
CA VAL A 255 13.16 7.33 -3.44
C VAL A 255 13.77 6.02 -2.94
N GLU A 256 15.05 6.00 -2.58
CA GLU A 256 15.69 4.78 -2.07
C GLU A 256 15.04 4.31 -0.78
N LEU A 257 14.68 5.25 0.08
CA LEU A 257 13.97 4.96 1.33
C LEU A 257 12.58 4.37 1.06
N SER A 258 11.81 4.89 0.09
CA SER A 258 10.50 4.34 -0.25
C SER A 258 10.63 2.91 -0.77
N TRP A 259 11.62 2.64 -1.62
CA TRP A 259 11.93 1.28 -2.10
C TRP A 259 12.27 0.31 -0.96
N LEU A 260 13.06 0.75 0.01
CA LEU A 260 13.38 -0.05 1.19
C LEU A 260 12.12 -0.36 2.02
N LEU A 261 11.29 0.66 2.28
CA LEU A 261 10.06 0.52 3.04
C LEU A 261 9.05 -0.40 2.34
N ASP A 262 8.92 -0.30 1.02
CA ASP A 262 8.07 -1.17 0.21
C ASP A 262 8.55 -2.62 0.27
N ARG A 263 9.87 -2.85 0.21
CA ARG A 263 10.45 -4.20 0.35
C ARG A 263 10.21 -4.79 1.74
N ILE A 264 10.36 -3.98 2.79
CA ILE A 264 10.06 -4.38 4.18
C ILE A 264 8.59 -4.74 4.30
N TRP A 265 7.70 -3.89 3.78
CA TRP A 265 6.26 -4.13 3.81
C TRP A 265 5.89 -5.40 3.07
N LEU A 266 6.44 -5.62 1.87
CA LEU A 266 6.18 -6.79 1.05
C LEU A 266 6.69 -8.11 1.67
N GLY A 267 7.71 -8.05 2.53
CA GLY A 267 8.14 -9.18 3.33
C GLY A 267 7.27 -9.39 4.57
N LEU A 268 7.04 -8.33 5.34
CA LEU A 268 6.32 -8.36 6.62
C LEU A 268 4.86 -8.80 6.44
N TYR A 269 4.18 -8.26 5.44
CA TYR A 269 2.75 -8.51 5.19
C TYR A 269 2.45 -10.01 5.02
N PRO A 270 2.99 -10.73 4.01
CA PRO A 270 2.74 -12.16 3.86
C PRO A 270 3.33 -12.97 5.02
N ALA A 271 4.48 -12.58 5.59
CA ALA A 271 5.08 -13.31 6.72
C ALA A 271 4.14 -13.37 7.93
N CYS A 272 3.48 -12.26 8.29
CA CYS A 272 2.52 -12.23 9.39
C CYS A 272 1.30 -13.11 9.13
N TYR A 273 0.73 -13.08 7.92
CA TYR A 273 -0.41 -13.93 7.60
C TYR A 273 -0.05 -15.42 7.49
N LEU A 274 1.12 -15.75 6.95
CA LEU A 274 1.61 -17.13 6.89
C LEU A 274 1.96 -17.66 8.30
N ALA A 275 2.55 -16.85 9.16
CA ALA A 275 2.78 -17.19 10.56
C ALA A 275 1.45 -17.43 11.30
N GLY A 276 0.45 -16.58 11.09
CA GLY A 276 -0.90 -16.80 11.61
C GLY A 276 -1.52 -18.10 11.08
N ALA A 277 -1.41 -18.39 9.78
CA ALA A 277 -1.90 -19.62 9.18
C ALA A 277 -1.20 -20.88 9.74
N ALA A 278 0.12 -20.82 9.96
CA ALA A 278 0.88 -21.89 10.60
C ALA A 278 0.41 -22.14 12.04
N LEU A 279 0.13 -21.07 12.79
CA LEU A 279 -0.40 -21.16 14.15
C LEU A 279 -1.82 -21.75 14.18
N LEU A 280 -2.67 -21.37 13.24
CA LEU A 280 -4.00 -21.96 13.08
C LEU A 280 -3.92 -23.45 12.70
N HIS A 281 -2.95 -23.82 11.85
CA HIS A 281 -2.68 -25.22 11.52
C HIS A 281 -2.24 -26.03 12.75
N TRP A 282 -1.34 -25.46 13.55
CA TRP A 282 -0.92 -26.04 14.82
C TRP A 282 -2.11 -26.26 15.74
N ASN A 283 -2.95 -25.23 15.93
CA ASN A 283 -4.13 -25.32 16.79
C ASN A 283 -5.15 -26.32 16.23
N PHE A 284 -5.31 -26.42 14.91
CA PHE A 284 -6.20 -27.38 14.25
C PHE A 284 -5.82 -28.83 14.56
N ARG A 285 -4.52 -29.13 14.69
CA ARG A 285 -4.04 -30.48 15.06
C ARG A 285 -4.30 -30.83 16.52
N ARG A 286 -4.46 -29.83 17.40
CA ARG A 286 -4.69 -29.99 18.85
C ARG A 286 -6.14 -29.81 19.27
N ALA A 287 -7.03 -29.41 18.36
CA ALA A 287 -8.43 -29.15 18.67
C ALA A 287 -9.21 -30.48 18.76
N GLU A 288 -9.75 -30.76 19.95
CA GLU A 288 -10.61 -31.92 20.20
C GLU A 288 -12.08 -31.64 19.83
N ASP A 289 -12.54 -30.39 20.03
CA ASP A 289 -13.90 -29.96 19.68
C ASP A 289 -14.10 -29.87 18.15
N PRO A 290 -15.05 -30.64 17.56
CA PRO A 290 -15.36 -30.62 16.14
C PRO A 290 -15.71 -29.23 15.58
N ILE A 291 -16.41 -28.40 16.36
CA ILE A 291 -16.85 -27.07 15.91
C ILE A 291 -15.65 -26.14 15.78
N GLN A 292 -14.79 -26.10 16.80
CA GLN A 292 -13.55 -25.31 16.76
C GLN A 292 -12.63 -25.77 15.63
N ARG A 293 -12.51 -27.08 15.45
CA ARG A 293 -11.69 -27.67 14.39
C ARG A 293 -12.18 -27.25 13.00
N GLN A 294 -13.49 -27.18 12.79
CA GLN A 294 -14.08 -26.69 11.54
C GLN A 294 -13.82 -25.19 11.34
N GLN A 295 -13.94 -24.36 12.38
CA GLN A 295 -13.63 -22.92 12.30
C GLN A 295 -12.16 -22.67 11.95
N LEU A 296 -11.23 -23.37 12.62
CA LEU A 296 -9.79 -23.31 12.35
C LEU A 296 -9.46 -23.74 10.92
N LYS A 297 -10.13 -24.79 10.41
CA LYS A 297 -9.95 -25.27 9.04
C LYS A 297 -10.28 -24.19 8.01
N TRP A 298 -11.45 -23.56 8.13
CA TRP A 298 -11.87 -22.51 7.19
C TRP A 298 -10.98 -21.28 7.27
N LEU A 299 -10.64 -20.83 8.47
CA LEU A 299 -9.78 -19.66 8.66
C LEU A 299 -8.37 -19.90 8.10
N ARG A 300 -7.76 -21.07 8.41
CA ARG A 300 -6.46 -21.47 7.88
C ARG A 300 -6.48 -21.54 6.36
N ASN A 301 -7.46 -22.26 5.79
CA ASN A 301 -7.53 -22.45 4.35
C ASN A 301 -7.78 -21.13 3.62
N GLY A 302 -8.60 -20.23 4.18
CA GLY A 302 -8.79 -18.89 3.63
C GLY A 302 -7.50 -18.06 3.64
N ALA A 303 -6.78 -18.05 4.77
CA ALA A 303 -5.49 -17.35 4.86
C ALA A 303 -4.45 -17.89 3.87
N LEU A 304 -4.33 -19.22 3.75
CA LEU A 304 -3.41 -19.85 2.80
C LEU A 304 -3.83 -19.60 1.35
N ALA A 305 -5.12 -19.72 1.02
CA ALA A 305 -5.63 -19.50 -0.33
C ALA A 305 -5.42 -18.05 -0.80
N GLY A 306 -5.52 -17.07 0.12
CA GLY A 306 -5.22 -15.67 -0.19
C GLY A 306 -3.72 -15.40 -0.31
N MET A 307 -2.92 -15.88 0.65
CA MET A 307 -1.53 -15.42 0.80
C MET A 307 -0.51 -16.24 0.03
N VAL A 308 -0.73 -17.54 -0.16
CA VAL A 308 0.23 -18.39 -0.88
C VAL A 308 0.38 -17.96 -2.34
N PRO A 309 -0.70 -17.76 -3.13
CA PRO A 309 -0.54 -17.29 -4.52
C PRO A 309 0.13 -15.91 -4.58
N PHE A 310 -0.28 -14.97 -3.73
CA PHE A 310 0.34 -13.65 -3.66
C PHE A 310 1.83 -13.74 -3.33
N THR A 311 2.22 -14.58 -2.38
CA THR A 311 3.63 -14.72 -1.97
C THR A 311 4.47 -15.34 -3.07
N LEU A 312 3.97 -16.40 -3.73
CA LEU A 312 4.73 -17.14 -4.74
C LEU A 312 4.84 -16.39 -6.07
N PHE A 313 3.76 -15.75 -6.53
CA PHE A 313 3.71 -15.13 -7.86
C PHE A 313 4.05 -13.64 -7.85
N TYR A 314 4.06 -12.97 -6.69
CA TYR A 314 4.33 -11.54 -6.60
C TYR A 314 5.43 -11.19 -5.58
N ALA A 315 5.23 -11.53 -4.30
CA ALA A 315 6.14 -11.06 -3.25
C ALA A 315 7.56 -11.63 -3.36
N ALA A 316 7.69 -12.95 -3.59
CA ALA A 316 8.98 -13.62 -3.69
C ALA A 316 9.76 -13.21 -4.96
N PRO A 317 9.17 -13.16 -6.17
CA PRO A 317 9.85 -12.63 -7.35
C PRO A 317 10.35 -11.20 -7.15
N PHE A 318 9.51 -10.31 -6.62
CA PHE A 318 9.91 -8.91 -6.37
C PHE A 318 11.03 -8.78 -5.33
N ALA A 319 11.05 -9.65 -4.32
CA ALA A 319 12.12 -9.68 -3.34
C ALA A 319 13.44 -10.22 -3.92
N ALA A 320 13.37 -11.16 -4.88
CA ALA A 320 14.53 -11.78 -5.52
C ALA A 320 15.23 -10.86 -6.54
N GLY A 321 14.53 -9.87 -7.09
CA GLY A 321 15.06 -8.91 -8.08
C GLY A 321 14.42 -9.12 -9.44
#